data_AF-A0A1G1FDP8-F1
#
_entry.id   AF-A0A1G1FDP8-F1
#
_cell.length_a   1.000
_cell.length_b   1.000
_cell.length_c   1.000
_cell.angle_alpha   90.00
_cell.angle_beta   90.00
_cell.angle_gamma   90.00
#
_symmetry.space_group_name_H-M   'P 1'
#
loop_
_entity.id
_entity.type
_entity.pdbx_description
1 polymer ?
#
loop_
_entity_poly.entity_id
_entity_poly.type
_entity_poly.pdbx_seq_one_letter_code
_entity_poly.pdbx_strand_id
1 'polypeptide(L)'
;MKKIIVKNPIVEIDGDEMARVIWQLIKEKLIHPFVDIDIRYFDLGIKHRDETDDKVTVDAANAIIEAGVGVKCATVTPNAARVKEYNLKQQWKSPNGTIRSILDGTVFRKPIIINNIPPSVRTWNKPIIIGRHAYGDIYKNIELVVDSPGRAEIVFIPADGGEKKTLKIHEFKGRGVVMGMHNTESSIRSFAKACINYALSEKIDLWFGAKDTISKQYHGFFRDVFAEEIEKADKELKAKGINYRYLLIDDAVAQVIKSEGGMLWACMNYDGDVMSDMVATGFGSLGLMTSVLVSPD
;
A
#
# COMPACT_ATOMS: atom_id res chain seq x y z
N MET A 1 -24.95 -24.07 19.06
CA MET A 1 -23.63 -24.54 18.61
C MET A 1 -22.58 -24.03 19.59
N LYS A 2 -21.53 -24.81 19.87
CA LYS A 2 -20.39 -24.31 20.65
C LYS A 2 -19.58 -23.34 19.77
N LYS A 3 -19.21 -22.18 20.30
CA LYS A 3 -18.41 -21.18 19.57
C LYS A 3 -17.00 -21.72 19.30
N ILE A 4 -16.39 -21.27 18.20
CA ILE A 4 -14.98 -21.48 17.89
C ILE A 4 -14.16 -20.61 18.85
N ILE A 5 -13.28 -21.23 19.63
CA ILE A 5 -12.42 -20.52 20.58
C ILE A 5 -11.15 -20.08 19.86
N VAL A 6 -10.88 -18.78 19.86
CA VAL A 6 -9.66 -18.20 19.29
C VAL A 6 -8.67 -17.92 20.42
N LYS A 7 -7.44 -18.43 20.28
CA LYS A 7 -6.44 -18.42 21.35
C LYS A 7 -5.88 -17.02 21.66
N ASN A 8 -5.56 -16.25 20.62
CA ASN A 8 -4.90 -14.95 20.74
C ASN A 8 -5.88 -13.83 20.38
N PRO A 9 -5.71 -12.63 20.94
CA PRO A 9 -6.56 -11.49 20.61
C PRO A 9 -6.32 -11.00 19.17
N ILE A 10 -7.31 -10.29 18.64
CA ILE A 10 -7.16 -9.49 17.42
C ILE A 10 -7.35 -8.01 17.73
N VAL A 11 -6.66 -7.14 17.01
CA VAL A 11 -6.95 -5.70 17.05
C VAL A 11 -8.09 -5.39 16.09
N GLU A 12 -9.16 -4.80 16.62
CA GLU A 12 -10.26 -4.29 15.82
C GLU A 12 -10.14 -2.77 15.71
N ILE A 13 -10.12 -2.26 14.48
CA ILE A 13 -10.12 -0.83 14.18
C ILE A 13 -11.47 -0.47 13.55
N ASP A 14 -12.29 0.28 14.28
CA ASP A 14 -13.58 0.76 13.77
C ASP A 14 -13.39 1.98 12.84
N GLY A 15 -14.46 2.33 12.12
CA GLY A 15 -14.40 3.25 11.00
C GLY A 15 -15.50 4.30 10.98
N ASP A 16 -15.83 4.74 9.77
CA ASP A 16 -16.72 5.86 9.50
C ASP A 16 -17.88 5.50 8.55
N GLU A 17 -18.90 6.37 8.53
CA GLU A 17 -20.00 6.38 7.56
C GLU A 17 -20.68 5.00 7.38
N MET A 18 -21.00 4.61 6.14
CA MET A 18 -21.72 3.37 5.85
C MET A 18 -20.90 2.11 6.19
N ALA A 19 -19.56 2.21 6.10
CA ALA A 19 -18.69 1.10 6.44
C ALA A 19 -18.83 0.74 7.92
N ARG A 20 -18.91 1.73 8.81
CA ARG A 20 -19.15 1.52 10.26
C ARG A 20 -20.48 0.81 10.52
N VAL A 21 -21.54 1.18 9.82
CA VAL A 21 -22.86 0.52 9.96
C VAL A 21 -22.80 -0.94 9.53
N ILE A 22 -22.19 -1.22 8.37
CA ILE A 22 -22.02 -2.59 7.88
C ILE A 22 -21.11 -3.40 8.81
N TRP A 23 -20.07 -2.78 9.36
CA TRP A 23 -19.12 -3.39 10.28
C TRP A 23 -19.80 -3.98 11.51
N GLN A 24 -20.70 -3.20 12.13
CA GLN A 24 -21.51 -3.68 13.26
C GLN A 24 -22.37 -4.90 12.86
N LEU A 25 -23.06 -4.84 11.71
CA LEU A 25 -23.89 -5.95 11.24
C LEU A 25 -23.09 -7.23 10.98
N ILE A 26 -21.89 -7.11 10.40
CA ILE A 26 -20.99 -8.25 10.18
C ILE A 26 -20.62 -8.89 11.53
N LYS A 27 -20.18 -8.08 12.50
CA LYS A 27 -19.78 -8.58 13.83
C LYS A 27 -20.93 -9.30 14.52
N GLU A 28 -22.09 -8.66 14.59
CA GLU A 28 -23.26 -9.18 15.31
C GLU A 28 -23.88 -10.42 14.65
N LYS A 29 -23.94 -10.46 13.31
CA LYS A 29 -24.65 -11.54 12.60
C LYS A 29 -23.74 -12.66 12.13
N LEU A 30 -22.47 -12.38 11.83
CA LEU A 30 -21.58 -13.31 11.14
C LEU A 30 -20.37 -13.72 11.96
N ILE A 31 -20.00 -12.99 13.02
CA ILE A 31 -18.81 -13.30 13.83
C ILE A 31 -19.17 -13.75 15.26
N HIS A 32 -19.70 -12.84 16.09
CA HIS A 32 -19.95 -13.10 17.52
C HIS A 32 -20.86 -14.29 17.84
N PRO A 33 -21.86 -14.67 17.01
CA PRO A 33 -22.67 -15.86 17.26
C PRO A 33 -21.86 -17.15 17.15
N PHE A 34 -20.75 -17.15 16.42
CA PHE A 34 -20.00 -18.35 16.03
C PHE A 34 -18.58 -18.39 16.61
N VAL A 35 -18.01 -17.24 16.98
CA VAL A 35 -16.61 -17.11 17.41
C VAL A 35 -16.54 -16.48 18.80
N ASP A 36 -15.74 -17.09 19.67
CA ASP A 36 -15.34 -16.56 20.97
C ASP A 36 -13.88 -16.12 20.86
N ILE A 37 -13.67 -14.79 20.80
CA ILE A 37 -12.39 -14.15 20.50
C ILE A 37 -12.24 -12.91 21.37
N ASP A 38 -11.04 -12.71 21.91
CA ASP A 38 -10.66 -11.48 22.59
C ASP A 38 -10.36 -10.38 21.55
N ILE A 39 -10.96 -9.20 21.74
CA ILE A 39 -10.87 -8.09 20.79
C ILE A 39 -10.31 -6.86 21.50
N ARG A 40 -9.15 -6.40 21.03
CA ARG A 40 -8.59 -5.10 21.41
C ARG A 40 -9.16 -4.05 20.47
N TYR A 41 -10.18 -3.34 20.94
CA TYR A 41 -10.96 -2.40 20.14
C TYR A 41 -10.37 -0.98 20.15
N PHE A 42 -10.27 -0.36 18.97
CA PHE A 42 -9.86 1.02 18.78
C PHE A 42 -10.85 1.72 17.84
N ASP A 43 -11.44 2.83 18.28
CA ASP A 43 -12.36 3.62 17.45
C ASP A 43 -11.60 4.64 16.60
N LEU A 44 -11.42 4.37 15.32
CA LEU A 44 -10.80 5.32 14.40
C LEU A 44 -11.82 6.16 13.63
N GLY A 45 -13.06 6.22 14.12
CA GLY A 45 -14.06 7.18 13.66
C GLY A 45 -13.54 8.61 13.76
N ILE A 46 -13.87 9.44 12.76
CA ILE A 46 -13.29 10.77 12.57
C ILE A 46 -13.42 11.68 13.80
N LYS A 47 -14.53 11.57 14.55
CA LYS A 47 -14.73 12.33 15.79
C LYS A 47 -13.78 11.89 16.90
N HIS A 48 -13.61 10.59 17.11
CA HIS A 48 -12.71 10.11 18.16
C HIS A 48 -11.23 10.36 17.84
N ARG A 49 -10.87 10.29 16.55
CA ARG A 49 -9.56 10.78 16.10
C ARG A 49 -9.37 12.27 16.38
N ASP A 50 -10.37 13.10 16.11
CA ASP A 50 -10.30 14.53 16.43
C ASP A 50 -10.19 14.80 17.94
N GLU A 51 -10.97 14.10 18.76
CA GLU A 51 -10.95 14.18 20.23
C GLU A 51 -9.56 13.84 20.81
N THR A 52 -8.93 12.79 20.28
CA THR A 52 -7.65 12.25 20.78
C THR A 52 -6.41 12.86 20.12
N ASP A 53 -6.58 13.90 19.31
CA ASP A 53 -5.52 14.49 18.49
C ASP A 53 -4.78 13.45 17.62
N ASP A 54 -5.55 12.50 17.07
CA ASP A 54 -5.15 11.35 16.25
C ASP A 54 -4.22 10.33 16.95
N LYS A 55 -4.05 10.43 18.28
CA LYS A 55 -3.26 9.46 19.06
C LYS A 55 -3.83 8.05 18.97
N VAL A 56 -5.15 7.89 18.94
CA VAL A 56 -5.81 6.57 18.83
C VAL A 56 -5.35 5.79 17.59
N THR A 57 -5.02 6.48 16.50
CA THR A 57 -4.50 5.86 15.28
C THR A 57 -3.12 5.24 15.49
N VAL A 58 -2.26 5.91 16.26
CA VAL A 58 -0.91 5.42 16.61
C VAL A 58 -1.01 4.26 17.59
N ASP A 59 -1.87 4.39 18.60
CA ASP A 59 -2.10 3.36 19.61
C ASP A 59 -2.63 2.06 18.97
N ALA A 60 -3.56 2.17 18.02
CA ALA A 60 -4.06 1.03 17.25
C ALA A 60 -2.96 0.35 16.43
N ALA A 61 -2.05 1.11 15.82
CA ALA A 61 -0.92 0.55 15.08
C ALA A 61 0.05 -0.21 15.99
N ASN A 62 0.38 0.35 17.16
CA ASN A 62 1.24 -0.33 18.15
C ASN A 62 0.58 -1.59 18.70
N ALA A 63 -0.74 -1.58 18.93
CA ALA A 63 -1.47 -2.76 19.33
C ALA A 63 -1.43 -3.87 18.25
N ILE A 64 -1.41 -3.50 16.96
CA ILE A 64 -1.24 -4.48 15.87
C ILE A 64 0.14 -5.13 15.94
N ILE A 65 1.20 -4.35 16.23
CA ILE A 65 2.56 -4.91 16.40
C ILE A 65 2.56 -5.96 17.53
N GLU A 66 1.91 -5.67 18.66
CA GLU A 66 1.85 -6.60 19.79
C GLU A 66 1.00 -7.86 19.51
N ALA A 67 -0.14 -7.70 18.84
CA ALA A 67 -1.06 -8.80 18.58
C ALA A 67 -0.72 -9.61 17.32
N GLY A 68 0.07 -9.03 16.41
CA GLY A 68 0.41 -9.57 15.09
C GLY A 68 -0.69 -9.46 14.03
N VAL A 69 -1.96 -9.27 14.43
CA VAL A 69 -3.09 -9.21 13.50
C VAL A 69 -4.03 -8.07 13.85
N GLY A 70 -4.35 -7.25 12.84
CA GLY A 70 -5.38 -6.21 12.89
C GLY A 70 -6.41 -6.38 11.80
N VAL A 71 -7.66 -6.01 12.11
CA VAL A 71 -8.73 -5.91 11.13
C VAL A 71 -9.34 -4.52 11.19
N LYS A 72 -9.46 -3.87 10.03
CA LYS A 72 -9.75 -2.44 9.95
C LYS A 72 -10.95 -2.12 9.06
N CYS A 73 -11.87 -1.33 9.60
CA CYS A 73 -12.96 -0.69 8.88
C CYS A 73 -12.48 0.56 8.10
N ALA A 74 -13.21 0.95 7.07
CA ALA A 74 -12.87 2.13 6.27
C ALA A 74 -13.04 3.42 7.07
N THR A 75 -12.12 4.37 6.89
CA THR A 75 -12.02 5.62 7.67
C THR A 75 -11.91 6.84 6.75
N VAL A 76 -12.52 7.95 7.14
CA VAL A 76 -12.44 9.24 6.42
C VAL A 76 -11.02 9.81 6.49
N THR A 77 -10.46 10.24 5.37
CA THR A 77 -9.28 11.13 5.36
C THR A 77 -9.78 12.55 5.11
N PRO A 78 -9.75 13.46 6.12
CA PRO A 78 -10.45 14.73 6.01
C PRO A 78 -9.74 15.72 5.08
N ASN A 79 -10.47 16.23 4.10
CA ASN A 79 -10.09 17.41 3.34
C ASN A 79 -10.76 18.66 3.94
N ALA A 80 -10.55 19.84 3.34
CA ALA A 80 -11.17 21.10 3.79
C ALA A 80 -12.71 21.03 3.94
N ALA A 81 -13.41 20.29 3.07
CA ALA A 81 -14.85 20.11 3.17
C ALA A 81 -15.24 19.26 4.38
N ARG A 82 -14.53 18.14 4.63
CA ARG A 82 -14.77 17.28 5.79
C ARG A 82 -14.42 17.97 7.11
N VAL A 83 -13.41 18.84 7.14
CA VAL A 83 -13.12 19.69 8.33
C VAL A 83 -14.32 20.54 8.69
N LYS A 84 -14.95 21.17 7.70
CA LYS A 84 -16.17 21.97 7.91
C LYS A 84 -17.37 21.11 8.31
N GLU A 85 -17.56 19.97 7.66
CA GLU A 85 -18.70 19.07 7.90
C GLU A 85 -18.70 18.51 9.33
N TYR A 86 -17.54 18.08 9.82
CA TYR A 86 -17.41 17.45 11.14
C TYR A 86 -16.90 18.39 12.23
N ASN A 87 -16.66 19.67 11.90
CA ASN A 87 -16.08 20.69 12.79
C ASN A 87 -14.75 20.23 13.42
N LEU A 88 -13.83 19.76 12.58
CA LEU A 88 -12.54 19.19 13.02
C LEU A 88 -11.54 20.27 13.39
N LYS A 89 -10.64 19.98 14.33
CA LYS A 89 -9.51 20.83 14.70
C LYS A 89 -8.58 21.12 13.52
N GLN A 90 -8.34 20.13 12.68
CA GLN A 90 -7.48 20.23 11.50
C GLN A 90 -7.75 19.14 10.45
N GLN A 91 -7.06 19.24 9.30
CA GLN A 91 -7.00 18.18 8.29
C GLN A 91 -6.07 17.06 8.77
N TRP A 92 -6.58 16.16 9.61
CA TRP A 92 -5.84 14.99 10.09
C TRP A 92 -5.31 14.13 8.93
N LYS A 93 -4.15 13.52 9.15
CA LYS A 93 -3.53 12.61 8.17
C LYS A 93 -4.41 11.37 7.96
N SER A 94 -4.17 10.67 6.85
CA SER A 94 -4.88 9.42 6.59
C SER A 94 -4.49 8.35 7.62
N PRO A 95 -5.45 7.72 8.32
CA PRO A 95 -5.14 6.65 9.26
C PRO A 95 -4.41 5.48 8.61
N ASN A 96 -4.78 5.15 7.36
CA ASN A 96 -4.10 4.12 6.59
C ASN A 96 -2.62 4.46 6.41
N GLY A 97 -2.30 5.73 6.09
CA GLY A 97 -0.93 6.20 5.92
C GLY A 97 -0.13 6.14 7.22
N THR A 98 -0.72 6.56 8.34
CA THR A 98 -0.10 6.47 9.67
C THR A 98 0.19 5.03 10.05
N ILE A 99 -0.80 4.13 9.97
CA ILE A 99 -0.64 2.71 10.30
C ILE A 99 0.43 2.05 9.41
N ARG A 100 0.40 2.27 8.09
CA ARG A 100 1.41 1.75 7.16
C ARG A 100 2.81 2.26 7.47
N SER A 101 2.94 3.53 7.85
CA SER A 101 4.25 4.10 8.19
C SER A 101 4.81 3.58 9.50
N ILE A 102 3.96 3.11 10.42
CA ILE A 102 4.37 2.52 11.71
C ILE A 102 4.69 1.03 11.54
N LEU A 103 3.84 0.30 10.83
CA LEU A 103 4.01 -1.14 10.62
C LEU A 103 5.07 -1.48 9.57
N ASP A 104 5.39 -0.54 8.68
CA ASP A 104 6.06 -0.80 7.40
C ASP A 104 5.30 -1.88 6.58
N GLY A 105 5.70 -2.05 5.32
CA GLY A 105 5.26 -3.21 4.52
C GLY A 105 4.38 -2.90 3.33
N THR A 106 3.78 -3.97 2.81
CA THR A 106 3.22 -4.04 1.47
C THR A 106 1.72 -4.29 1.53
N VAL A 107 0.95 -3.49 0.81
CA VAL A 107 -0.49 -3.72 0.69
C VAL A 107 -0.76 -4.64 -0.49
N PHE A 108 -1.24 -5.85 -0.21
CA PHE A 108 -1.71 -6.79 -1.21
C PHE A 108 -3.21 -6.60 -1.42
N ARG A 109 -3.62 -6.41 -2.67
CA ARG A 109 -5.01 -6.31 -3.09
C ARG A 109 -5.34 -7.46 -4.03
N LYS A 110 -6.34 -8.27 -3.66
CA LYS A 110 -6.73 -9.49 -4.40
C LYS A 110 -8.24 -9.45 -4.72
N PRO A 111 -8.63 -9.59 -5.99
CA PRO A 111 -10.05 -9.61 -6.36
C PRO A 111 -10.73 -10.89 -5.87
N ILE A 112 -11.99 -10.76 -5.49
CA ILE A 112 -12.91 -11.85 -5.17
C ILE A 112 -13.63 -12.21 -6.47
N ILE A 113 -13.32 -13.38 -7.02
CA ILE A 113 -13.93 -13.87 -8.26
C ILE A 113 -15.27 -14.52 -7.95
N ILE A 114 -16.31 -14.10 -8.68
CA ILE A 114 -17.65 -14.68 -8.59
C ILE A 114 -18.06 -15.13 -10.01
N ASN A 115 -18.42 -16.41 -10.18
CA ASN A 115 -18.61 -17.03 -11.49
C ASN A 115 -19.60 -16.31 -12.42
N ASN A 116 -20.61 -15.61 -11.88
CA ASN A 116 -21.60 -14.87 -12.65
C ASN A 116 -21.31 -13.36 -12.77
N ILE A 117 -20.14 -12.90 -12.31
CA ILE A 117 -19.64 -11.54 -12.50
C ILE A 117 -18.36 -11.64 -13.35
N PRO A 118 -18.49 -11.59 -14.69
CA PRO A 118 -17.33 -11.73 -15.57
C PRO A 118 -16.43 -10.50 -15.48
N PRO A 119 -15.08 -10.66 -15.56
CA PRO A 119 -14.17 -9.54 -15.67
C PRO A 119 -14.39 -8.72 -16.96
N SER A 120 -14.12 -7.41 -16.88
CA SER A 120 -14.19 -6.49 -18.02
C SER A 120 -13.13 -6.80 -19.09
N VAL A 121 -11.96 -7.29 -18.66
CA VAL A 121 -10.89 -7.73 -19.56
C VAL A 121 -11.06 -9.22 -19.83
N ARG A 122 -11.40 -9.56 -21.08
CA ARG A 122 -11.85 -10.91 -21.48
C ARG A 122 -10.84 -12.03 -21.25
N THR A 123 -9.55 -11.72 -21.22
CA THR A 123 -8.51 -12.71 -21.02
C THR A 123 -8.35 -13.09 -19.54
N TRP A 124 -8.79 -12.26 -18.61
CA TRP A 124 -8.58 -12.49 -17.18
C TRP A 124 -9.47 -13.60 -16.65
N ASN A 125 -8.86 -14.75 -16.34
CA ASN A 125 -9.52 -15.93 -15.80
C ASN A 125 -9.04 -16.27 -14.38
N LYS A 126 -7.89 -15.75 -13.97
CA LYS A 126 -7.28 -15.93 -12.65
C LYS A 126 -7.11 -14.57 -11.96
N PRO A 127 -7.10 -14.51 -10.61
CA PRO A 127 -6.90 -13.25 -9.90
C PRO A 127 -5.58 -12.59 -10.28
N ILE A 128 -5.58 -11.27 -10.43
CA ILE A 128 -4.35 -10.47 -10.49
C ILE A 128 -4.21 -9.81 -9.13
N ILE A 129 -3.13 -10.13 -8.41
CA ILE A 129 -2.87 -9.55 -7.10
C ILE A 129 -1.97 -8.34 -7.30
N ILE A 130 -2.32 -7.20 -6.72
CA ILE A 130 -1.44 -6.03 -6.70
C ILE A 130 -0.72 -5.97 -5.36
N GLY A 131 0.61 -6.01 -5.36
CA GLY A 131 1.44 -5.71 -4.19
C GLY A 131 1.94 -4.28 -4.28
N ARG A 132 1.35 -3.37 -3.51
CA ARG A 132 1.71 -1.95 -3.50
C ARG A 132 2.75 -1.67 -2.42
N HIS A 133 3.89 -1.11 -2.82
CA HIS A 133 4.86 -0.52 -1.89
C HIS A 133 4.26 0.69 -1.20
N ALA A 134 3.99 0.62 0.11
CA ALA A 134 3.17 1.61 0.80
C ALA A 134 3.96 2.75 1.48
N TYR A 135 5.16 3.07 0.98
CA TYR A 135 6.06 4.07 1.57
C TYR A 135 6.63 5.03 0.51
N GLY A 136 6.93 6.26 0.91
CA GLY A 136 7.74 7.22 0.14
C GLY A 136 7.09 7.71 -1.15
N ASP A 137 7.96 8.06 -2.10
CA ASP A 137 7.61 8.58 -3.42
C ASP A 137 6.71 9.83 -3.33
N ILE A 138 5.76 9.97 -4.26
CA ILE A 138 4.85 11.12 -4.31
C ILE A 138 4.02 11.30 -3.02
N TYR A 139 3.83 10.24 -2.22
CA TYR A 139 3.06 10.29 -0.97
C TYR A 139 3.85 10.90 0.21
N LYS A 140 5.15 11.14 0.03
CA LYS A 140 6.01 11.89 0.97
C LYS A 140 6.81 12.97 0.23
N ASN A 141 6.18 13.60 -0.76
CA ASN A 141 6.81 14.65 -1.53
C ASN A 141 6.85 15.99 -0.77
N ILE A 142 7.67 16.91 -1.28
CA ILE A 142 7.61 18.33 -1.01
C ILE A 142 7.53 19.05 -2.35
N GLU A 143 6.64 20.03 -2.44
CA GLU A 143 6.34 20.74 -3.67
C GLU A 143 6.54 22.25 -3.49
N LEU A 144 6.93 22.93 -4.57
CA LEU A 144 7.06 24.37 -4.61
C LEU A 144 6.51 24.89 -5.95
N VAL A 145 5.61 25.87 -5.87
CA VAL A 145 5.22 26.69 -7.01
C VAL A 145 6.28 27.78 -7.19
N VAL A 146 6.86 27.84 -8.38
CA VAL A 146 7.87 28.83 -8.77
C VAL A 146 7.15 29.94 -9.53
N ASP A 147 7.16 31.18 -9.02
CA ASP A 147 6.41 32.29 -9.62
C ASP A 147 7.25 33.22 -10.52
N SER A 148 8.57 33.04 -10.55
CA SER A 148 9.50 33.89 -11.31
C SER A 148 10.70 33.09 -11.84
N PRO A 149 11.51 33.64 -12.78
CA PRO A 149 12.73 33.00 -13.24
C PRO A 149 13.68 32.65 -12.08
N GLY A 150 14.39 31.51 -12.18
CA GLY A 150 15.31 31.04 -11.14
C GLY A 150 15.76 29.60 -11.34
N ARG A 151 16.68 29.12 -10.48
CA ARG A 151 17.23 27.76 -10.56
C ARG A 151 16.67 26.87 -9.45
N ALA A 152 16.26 25.66 -9.80
CA ALA A 152 15.91 24.62 -8.85
C ALA A 152 16.96 23.52 -8.81
N GLU A 153 17.26 23.04 -7.60
CA GLU A 153 18.30 22.05 -7.33
C GLU A 153 17.81 21.03 -6.31
N ILE A 154 18.37 19.82 -6.36
CA ILE A 154 18.34 18.87 -5.26
C ILE A 154 19.69 18.90 -4.55
N VAL A 155 19.64 18.98 -3.23
CA VAL A 155 20.81 19.14 -2.36
C VAL A 155 20.82 18.02 -1.34
N PHE A 156 21.94 17.33 -1.22
CA PHE A 156 22.19 16.34 -0.18
C PHE A 156 23.42 16.74 0.63
N ILE A 157 23.27 16.80 1.95
CA ILE A 157 24.33 17.15 2.91
C ILE A 157 24.62 15.90 3.74
N PRO A 158 25.79 15.27 3.57
CA PRO A 158 26.17 14.12 4.38
C PRO A 158 26.27 14.48 5.87
N ALA A 159 25.75 13.61 6.74
CA ALA A 159 25.75 13.84 8.18
C ALA A 159 27.15 13.74 8.82
N ASP A 160 28.07 13.03 8.17
CA ASP A 160 29.47 12.88 8.56
C ASP A 160 30.34 14.09 8.17
N GLY A 161 29.74 15.14 7.61
CA GLY A 161 30.45 16.33 7.13
C GLY A 161 31.14 16.12 5.79
N GLY A 162 30.85 15.03 5.07
CA GLY A 162 31.32 14.81 3.71
C GLY A 162 30.84 15.86 2.70
N GLU A 163 31.32 15.74 1.45
CA GLU A 163 31.04 16.74 0.41
C GLU A 163 29.53 16.85 0.11
N LYS A 164 29.01 18.08 0.21
CA LYS A 164 27.64 18.44 -0.19
C LYS A 164 27.43 18.16 -1.68
N LYS A 165 26.45 17.33 -2.01
CA LYS A 165 26.04 17.09 -3.40
C LYS A 165 24.93 18.06 -3.79
N THR A 166 25.14 18.79 -4.89
CA THR A 166 24.13 19.72 -5.45
C THR A 166 23.93 19.37 -6.92
N LEU A 167 22.71 18.97 -7.27
CA LEU A 167 22.36 18.59 -8.64
C LEU A 167 21.26 19.52 -9.15
N LYS A 168 21.49 20.13 -10.31
CA LYS A 168 20.51 20.99 -10.95
C LYS A 168 19.33 20.17 -11.45
N ILE A 169 18.12 20.57 -11.07
CA ILE A 169 16.87 20.02 -11.61
C ILE A 169 16.52 20.77 -12.90
N HIS A 170 16.37 22.10 -12.80
CA HIS A 170 15.94 22.94 -13.93
C HIS A 170 16.32 24.42 -13.73
N GLU A 171 16.38 25.16 -14.84
CA GLU A 171 16.54 26.62 -14.87
C GLU A 171 15.25 27.24 -15.42
N PHE A 172 14.41 27.76 -14.54
CA PHE A 172 13.13 28.35 -14.87
C PHE A 172 13.30 29.73 -15.51
N LYS A 173 12.62 29.94 -16.63
CA LYS A 173 12.50 31.25 -17.31
C LYS A 173 11.19 31.99 -16.97
N GLY A 174 10.36 31.41 -16.11
CA GLY A 174 9.02 31.89 -15.77
C GLY A 174 8.33 30.91 -14.81
N ARG A 175 7.02 31.06 -14.65
CA ARG A 175 6.24 30.29 -13.68
C ARG A 175 6.30 28.78 -13.94
N GLY A 176 6.38 27.97 -12.88
CA GLY A 176 6.43 26.52 -12.95
C GLY A 176 6.21 25.85 -11.60
N VAL A 177 6.52 24.56 -11.53
CA VAL A 177 6.45 23.77 -10.29
C VAL A 177 7.67 22.86 -10.19
N VAL A 178 8.12 22.60 -8.97
CA VAL A 178 9.16 21.61 -8.66
C VAL A 178 8.68 20.70 -7.54
N MET A 179 9.08 19.43 -7.60
CA MET A 179 8.77 18.42 -6.59
C MET A 179 10.03 17.63 -6.24
N GLY A 180 10.24 17.39 -4.95
CA GLY A 180 11.21 16.44 -4.43
C GLY A 180 10.49 15.28 -3.74
N MET A 181 10.96 14.05 -3.97
CA MET A 181 10.47 12.85 -3.30
C MET A 181 11.63 11.92 -2.95
N HIS A 182 11.39 10.97 -2.05
CA HIS A 182 12.42 10.05 -1.58
C HIS A 182 11.86 8.66 -1.27
N ASN A 183 12.76 7.70 -1.23
CA ASN A 183 12.53 6.39 -0.67
C ASN A 183 13.78 5.92 0.08
N THR A 184 13.71 4.76 0.73
CA THR A 184 14.81 4.19 1.52
C THR A 184 15.07 2.74 1.12
N GLU A 185 16.33 2.34 1.14
CA GLU A 185 16.71 0.96 0.83
C GLU A 185 16.02 -0.05 1.74
N SER A 186 15.94 0.24 3.05
CA SER A 186 15.25 -0.62 4.02
C SER A 186 13.81 -0.89 3.62
N SER A 187 13.03 0.16 3.29
CA SER A 187 11.63 0.00 2.90
C SER A 187 11.47 -0.74 1.57
N ILE A 188 12.36 -0.50 0.59
CA ILE A 188 12.34 -1.22 -0.70
C ILE A 188 12.66 -2.71 -0.48
N ARG A 189 13.60 -3.02 0.40
CA ARG A 189 13.96 -4.39 0.76
C ARG A 189 12.83 -5.10 1.51
N SER A 190 12.18 -4.41 2.45
CA SER A 190 10.96 -4.90 3.12
C SER A 190 9.85 -5.21 2.10
N PHE A 191 9.65 -4.32 1.13
CA PHE A 191 8.68 -4.50 0.06
C PHE A 191 8.97 -5.75 -0.78
N ALA A 192 10.21 -5.93 -1.24
CA ALA A 192 10.64 -7.09 -2.01
C ALA A 192 10.43 -8.40 -1.25
N LYS A 193 10.85 -8.46 0.02
CA LYS A 193 10.64 -9.62 0.91
C LYS A 193 9.17 -9.96 1.10
N ALA A 194 8.32 -8.96 1.37
CA ALA A 194 6.89 -9.17 1.50
C ALA A 194 6.27 -9.74 0.21
N CYS A 195 6.68 -9.23 -0.96
CA CYS A 195 6.24 -9.77 -2.26
C CYS A 195 6.68 -11.22 -2.48
N ILE A 196 7.93 -11.55 -2.13
CA ILE A 196 8.47 -12.92 -2.22
C ILE A 196 7.69 -13.86 -1.30
N ASN A 197 7.49 -13.48 -0.03
CA ASN A 197 6.73 -14.27 0.94
C ASN A 197 5.29 -14.51 0.48
N TYR A 198 4.63 -13.48 -0.05
CA TYR A 198 3.29 -13.60 -0.59
C TYR A 198 3.23 -14.54 -1.79
N ALA A 199 4.14 -14.39 -2.75
CA ALA A 199 4.23 -15.27 -3.92
C ALA A 199 4.49 -16.73 -3.51
N LEU A 200 5.38 -16.98 -2.55
CA LEU A 200 5.66 -18.30 -1.99
C LEU A 200 4.45 -18.92 -1.28
N SER A 201 3.66 -18.11 -0.57
CA SER A 201 2.45 -18.54 0.13
C SER A 201 1.36 -18.94 -0.87
N GLU A 202 1.07 -18.07 -1.83
CA GLU A 202 -0.01 -18.27 -2.80
C GLU A 202 0.40 -19.16 -3.99
N LYS A 203 1.70 -19.48 -4.13
CA LYS A 203 2.28 -20.25 -5.25
C LYS A 203 1.97 -19.64 -6.61
N ILE A 204 2.23 -18.34 -6.73
CA ILE A 204 1.97 -17.54 -7.94
C ILE A 204 3.24 -16.85 -8.42
N ASP A 205 3.33 -16.59 -9.73
CA ASP A 205 4.42 -15.83 -10.33
C ASP A 205 4.48 -14.40 -9.77
N LEU A 206 5.69 -13.84 -9.71
CA LEU A 206 5.96 -12.49 -9.20
C LEU A 206 6.49 -11.60 -10.31
N TRP A 207 5.75 -10.54 -10.63
CA TRP A 207 6.13 -9.55 -11.62
C TRP A 207 6.44 -8.23 -10.92
N PHE A 208 7.53 -7.55 -11.28
CA PHE A 208 7.84 -6.21 -10.80
C PHE A 208 8.04 -5.27 -11.98
N GLY A 209 7.34 -4.13 -11.96
CA GLY A 209 7.38 -3.11 -13.01
C GLY A 209 8.00 -1.80 -12.54
N ALA A 210 8.96 -1.26 -13.30
CA ALA A 210 9.50 0.09 -13.06
C ALA A 210 9.90 0.79 -14.38
N LYS A 211 10.38 2.04 -14.32
CA LYS A 211 10.79 2.82 -15.51
C LYS A 211 12.27 3.20 -15.44
N ASP A 212 13.13 2.23 -15.16
CA ASP A 212 14.58 2.41 -14.95
C ASP A 212 15.34 2.93 -16.19
N THR A 213 14.80 2.74 -17.39
CA THR A 213 15.38 3.34 -18.62
C THR A 213 15.41 4.86 -18.59
N ILE A 214 14.38 5.48 -17.98
CA ILE A 214 14.25 6.93 -17.79
C ILE A 214 14.79 7.33 -16.41
N SER A 215 14.31 6.67 -15.35
CA SER A 215 14.72 6.94 -13.98
C SER A 215 15.87 6.02 -13.56
N LYS A 216 17.05 6.31 -14.13
CA LYS A 216 18.24 5.45 -14.05
C LYS A 216 18.75 5.22 -12.64
N GLN A 217 18.66 6.22 -11.77
CA GLN A 217 19.09 6.13 -10.38
C GLN A 217 17.94 5.73 -9.47
N TYR A 218 16.79 6.41 -9.53
CA TYR A 218 15.71 6.17 -8.57
C TYR A 218 14.98 4.84 -8.83
N HIS A 219 14.43 4.61 -10.03
CA HIS A 219 13.79 3.32 -10.35
C HIS A 219 14.83 2.21 -10.58
N GLY A 220 16.04 2.55 -11.05
CA GLY A 220 17.17 1.62 -11.10
C GLY A 220 17.50 1.04 -9.73
N PHE A 221 17.50 1.88 -8.68
CA PHE A 221 17.73 1.44 -7.30
C PHE A 221 16.67 0.43 -6.82
N PHE A 222 15.39 0.66 -7.14
CA PHE A 222 14.33 -0.32 -6.86
C PHE A 222 14.57 -1.65 -7.57
N ARG A 223 14.86 -1.62 -8.88
CA ARG A 223 15.16 -2.82 -9.67
C ARG A 223 16.31 -3.62 -9.05
N ASP A 224 17.38 -2.94 -8.69
CA ASP A 224 18.60 -3.57 -8.19
C ASP A 224 18.38 -4.20 -6.81
N VAL A 225 17.78 -3.46 -5.86
CA VAL A 225 17.45 -3.99 -4.53
C VAL A 225 16.48 -5.16 -4.61
N PHE A 226 15.46 -5.07 -5.48
CA PHE A 226 14.50 -6.17 -5.65
C PHE A 226 15.17 -7.42 -6.25
N ALA A 227 16.07 -7.24 -7.22
CA ALA A 227 16.83 -8.34 -7.81
C ALA A 227 17.74 -9.03 -6.78
N GLU A 228 18.40 -8.27 -5.89
CA GLU A 228 19.18 -8.84 -4.78
C GLU A 228 18.35 -9.73 -3.86
N GLU A 229 17.13 -9.32 -3.50
CA GLU A 229 16.26 -10.14 -2.64
C GLU A 229 15.71 -11.37 -3.38
N ILE A 230 15.43 -11.24 -4.69
CA ILE A 230 15.06 -12.38 -5.53
C ILE A 230 16.19 -13.40 -5.62
N GLU A 231 17.44 -12.96 -5.80
CA GLU A 231 18.60 -13.86 -5.85
C GLU A 231 18.75 -14.66 -4.56
N LYS A 232 18.52 -14.02 -3.39
CA LYS A 232 18.54 -14.70 -2.08
C LYS A 232 17.44 -15.76 -1.96
N ALA A 233 16.27 -15.52 -2.55
CA ALA A 233 15.11 -16.42 -2.49
C ALA A 233 14.98 -17.38 -3.69
N ASP A 234 15.91 -17.35 -4.65
CA ASP A 234 15.81 -18.05 -5.94
C ASP A 234 15.55 -19.56 -5.79
N LYS A 235 16.22 -20.21 -4.84
CA LYS A 235 16.05 -21.64 -4.57
C LYS A 235 14.63 -21.98 -4.10
N GLU A 236 14.05 -21.16 -3.24
CA GLU A 236 12.72 -21.38 -2.69
C GLU A 236 11.63 -21.13 -3.74
N LEU A 237 11.81 -20.08 -4.56
CA LEU A 237 10.92 -19.77 -5.67
C LEU A 237 10.91 -20.90 -6.71
N LYS A 238 12.10 -21.36 -7.12
CA LYS A 238 12.24 -22.49 -8.07
C LYS A 238 11.67 -23.79 -7.52
N ALA A 239 11.86 -24.08 -6.24
CA ALA A 239 11.28 -25.28 -5.60
C ALA A 239 9.74 -25.30 -5.64
N LYS A 240 9.10 -24.13 -5.72
CA LYS A 240 7.65 -23.99 -5.88
C LYS A 240 7.20 -23.72 -7.32
N GLY A 241 8.11 -23.70 -8.29
CA GLY A 241 7.81 -23.41 -9.69
C GLY A 241 7.36 -21.97 -9.96
N ILE A 242 7.78 -21.02 -9.10
CA ILE A 242 7.43 -19.61 -9.19
C ILE A 242 8.48 -18.89 -10.02
N ASN A 243 8.04 -18.11 -11.02
CA ASN A 243 8.91 -17.28 -11.83
C ASN A 243 8.86 -15.83 -11.39
N TYR A 244 10.05 -15.21 -11.31
CA TYR A 244 10.20 -13.77 -11.19
C TYR A 244 10.37 -13.13 -12.57
N ARG A 245 9.65 -12.04 -12.84
CA ARG A 245 9.78 -11.25 -14.08
C ARG A 245 9.90 -9.76 -13.76
N TYR A 246 11.04 -9.18 -14.07
CA TYR A 246 11.19 -7.73 -14.14
C TYR A 246 10.72 -7.21 -15.51
N LEU A 247 9.96 -6.12 -15.52
CA LEU A 247 9.42 -5.50 -16.72
C LEU A 247 9.54 -3.98 -16.64
N LEU A 248 9.63 -3.33 -17.80
CA LEU A 248 9.33 -1.90 -17.85
C LEU A 248 7.83 -1.71 -17.60
N ILE A 249 7.46 -0.70 -16.82
CA ILE A 249 6.07 -0.55 -16.33
C ILE A 249 5.04 -0.45 -17.47
N ASP A 250 5.40 0.16 -18.60
CA ASP A 250 4.56 0.21 -19.81
C ASP A 250 4.36 -1.16 -20.47
N ASP A 251 5.42 -1.97 -20.53
CA ASP A 251 5.32 -3.36 -21.02
C ASP A 251 4.56 -4.24 -20.02
N ALA A 252 4.75 -4.05 -18.71
CA ALA A 252 4.01 -4.75 -17.66
C ALA A 252 2.50 -4.56 -17.82
N VAL A 253 2.04 -3.30 -17.97
CA VAL A 253 0.61 -3.00 -18.20
C VAL A 253 0.10 -3.70 -19.47
N ALA A 254 0.85 -3.62 -20.57
CA ALA A 254 0.46 -4.24 -21.84
C ALA A 254 0.35 -5.77 -21.73
N GLN A 255 1.26 -6.40 -21.00
CA GLN A 255 1.25 -7.85 -20.77
C GLN A 255 0.14 -8.28 -19.81
N VAL A 256 -0.13 -7.52 -18.75
CA VAL A 256 -1.21 -7.80 -17.80
C VAL A 256 -2.56 -7.83 -18.52
N ILE A 257 -2.84 -6.88 -19.41
CA ILE A 257 -4.08 -6.87 -20.22
C ILE A 257 -4.20 -8.10 -21.12
N LYS A 258 -3.09 -8.63 -21.64
CA LYS A 258 -3.09 -9.81 -22.53
C LYS A 258 -3.02 -11.14 -21.77
N SER A 259 -2.64 -11.11 -20.50
CA SER A 259 -2.46 -12.31 -19.67
C SER A 259 -3.79 -12.95 -19.29
N GLU A 260 -3.73 -14.19 -18.80
CA GLU A 260 -4.87 -14.85 -18.14
C GLU A 260 -5.07 -14.44 -16.67
N GLY A 261 -4.21 -13.55 -16.14
CA GLY A 261 -4.05 -13.29 -14.72
C GLY A 261 -3.21 -14.35 -14.00
N GLY A 262 -3.34 -14.45 -12.68
CA GLY A 262 -2.68 -15.49 -11.86
C GLY A 262 -1.27 -15.13 -11.38
N MET A 263 -0.93 -13.85 -11.35
CA MET A 263 0.35 -13.35 -10.84
C MET A 263 0.16 -12.35 -9.69
N LEU A 264 1.19 -12.22 -8.88
CA LEU A 264 1.44 -11.04 -8.06
C LEU A 264 2.17 -10.00 -8.91
N TRP A 265 1.53 -8.86 -9.12
CA TRP A 265 2.15 -7.69 -9.71
C TRP A 265 2.56 -6.72 -8.60
N ALA A 266 3.85 -6.74 -8.29
CA ALA A 266 4.51 -5.79 -7.42
C ALA A 266 4.62 -4.43 -8.14
N CYS A 267 4.13 -3.39 -7.49
CA CYS A 267 4.08 -2.03 -8.00
C CYS A 267 4.71 -1.05 -6.98
N MET A 268 5.42 -0.05 -7.50
CA MET A 268 5.81 1.13 -6.73
C MET A 268 4.56 1.85 -6.21
N ASN A 269 4.72 2.80 -5.28
CA ASN A 269 3.61 3.30 -4.47
C ASN A 269 2.47 3.89 -5.30
N TYR A 270 2.81 4.78 -6.24
CA TYR A 270 1.82 5.44 -7.11
C TYR A 270 1.19 4.46 -8.11
N ASP A 271 2.01 3.62 -8.75
CA ASP A 271 1.54 2.62 -9.71
C ASP A 271 0.58 1.64 -9.04
N GLY A 272 0.90 1.18 -7.82
CA GLY A 272 0.06 0.25 -7.07
C GLY A 272 -1.26 0.86 -6.62
N ASP A 273 -1.31 2.16 -6.34
CA ASP A 273 -2.56 2.88 -6.05
C ASP A 273 -3.49 2.85 -7.27
N VAL A 274 -3.00 3.33 -8.41
CA VAL A 274 -3.77 3.41 -9.66
C VAL A 274 -4.16 2.03 -10.18
N MET A 275 -3.20 1.11 -10.26
CA MET A 275 -3.42 -0.21 -10.89
C MET A 275 -4.31 -1.10 -10.05
N SER A 276 -4.32 -0.95 -8.73
CA SER A 276 -5.21 -1.74 -7.89
C SER A 276 -6.68 -1.38 -8.04
N ASP A 277 -7.01 -0.09 -8.22
CA ASP A 277 -8.38 0.33 -8.50
C ASP A 277 -8.80 -0.06 -9.93
N MET A 278 -7.87 0.02 -10.90
CA MET A 278 -8.08 -0.47 -12.27
C MET A 278 -8.37 -1.97 -12.28
N VAL A 279 -7.56 -2.78 -11.60
CA VAL A 279 -7.76 -4.23 -11.50
C VAL A 279 -9.06 -4.55 -10.75
N ALA A 280 -9.37 -3.86 -9.64
CA ALA A 280 -10.63 -4.06 -8.91
C ALA A 280 -11.86 -3.83 -9.79
N THR A 281 -11.85 -2.72 -10.54
CA THR A 281 -12.91 -2.39 -11.49
C THR A 281 -12.95 -3.42 -12.63
N GLY A 282 -11.79 -3.86 -13.11
CA GLY A 282 -11.67 -4.89 -14.13
C GLY A 282 -12.22 -6.25 -13.70
N PHE A 283 -12.23 -6.59 -12.41
CA PHE A 283 -12.87 -7.79 -11.86
C PHE A 283 -14.32 -7.54 -11.36
N GLY A 284 -14.89 -6.36 -11.59
CA GLY A 284 -16.31 -6.06 -11.37
C GLY A 284 -16.54 -4.80 -10.53
N SER A 285 -16.09 -4.80 -9.27
CA SER A 285 -16.34 -3.69 -8.34
C SER A 285 -15.27 -3.61 -7.26
N LEU A 286 -15.03 -2.40 -6.73
CA LEU A 286 -14.20 -2.18 -5.55
C LEU A 286 -14.68 -2.97 -4.31
N GLY A 287 -15.99 -3.26 -4.22
CA GLY A 287 -16.54 -4.10 -3.15
C GLY A 287 -16.13 -5.57 -3.23
N LEU A 288 -15.57 -6.00 -4.36
CA LEU A 288 -15.04 -7.35 -4.60
C LEU A 288 -13.51 -7.38 -4.54
N MET A 289 -12.90 -6.49 -3.76
CA MET A 289 -11.44 -6.43 -3.60
C MET A 289 -11.09 -6.59 -2.13
N THR A 290 -10.31 -7.61 -1.79
CA THR A 290 -9.70 -7.71 -0.46
C THR A 290 -8.44 -6.86 -0.40
N SER A 291 -8.06 -6.41 0.80
CA SER A 291 -6.81 -5.71 1.03
C SER A 291 -6.18 -6.19 2.33
N VAL A 292 -4.91 -6.58 2.27
CA VAL A 292 -4.12 -6.98 3.44
C VAL A 292 -2.79 -6.23 3.42
N LEU A 293 -2.43 -5.60 4.53
CA LEU A 293 -1.08 -5.08 4.74
C LEU A 293 -0.25 -6.20 5.37
N VAL A 294 0.90 -6.50 4.77
CA VAL A 294 1.85 -7.49 5.29
C VAL A 294 3.15 -6.76 5.60
N SER A 295 3.53 -6.79 6.88
CA SER A 295 4.83 -6.35 7.38
C SER A 295 5.94 -7.29 6.89
N PRO A 296 7.20 -6.85 6.78
CA PRO A 296 8.33 -7.73 6.50
C PRO A 296 8.58 -8.81 7.58
N ASP A 297 8.19 -8.55 8.83
CA ASP A 297 8.29 -9.45 9.99
C ASP A 297 6.98 -10.21 10.24
#